data_AF-A0A2T2QW09-F1
#
_entry.id   AF-A0A2T2QW09-F1
#
_cell.length_a   1.000
_cell.length_b   1.000
_cell.length_c   1.000
_cell.angle_alpha   90.00
_cell.angle_beta   90.00
_cell.angle_gamma   90.00
#
_symmetry.space_group_name_H-M   'P 1'
#
loop_
_entity.id
_entity.type
_entity.pdbx_description
1 polymer ?
#
loop_
_entity_poly.entity_id
_entity_poly.type
_entity_poly.pdbx_seq_one_letter_code
_entity_poly.pdbx_strand_id
1 'polypeptide(L)'
;MNKEVSKVLERLGKRKGFTLIEVVIVIAIGALIILVVLQAVSNAQESQRDSTRRQEGSQIVAALEQYAANNQGTYPGNADKLHSEVIGAGYVSDTVEEKWNGQFERGTPSQGECEELGSAEHKGWYEPVRSNNADPRDYKLSICLEQADNAVNITKSDE
;
A
#
# COMPACT_ATOMS: atom_id res chain seq x y z
N MET A 1 -11.09 65.64 46.28
CA MET A 1 -10.11 64.64 45.79
C MET A 1 -10.40 63.33 46.50
N ASN A 2 -10.65 62.15 45.91
CA ASN A 2 -10.65 61.72 44.51
C ASN A 2 -11.34 60.32 44.42
N LYS A 3 -12.65 60.22 44.71
CA LYS A 3 -13.37 58.92 44.72
C LYS A 3 -13.43 58.25 43.33
N GLU A 4 -13.38 59.05 42.26
CA GLU A 4 -13.30 58.60 40.86
C GLU A 4 -11.97 57.87 40.58
N VAL A 5 -10.85 58.36 41.12
CA VAL A 5 -9.53 57.76 40.89
C VAL A 5 -9.38 56.41 41.60
N SER A 6 -9.95 56.23 42.79
CA SER A 6 -9.95 54.93 43.47
C SER A 6 -10.72 53.86 42.70
N LYS A 7 -11.81 54.24 42.01
CA LYS A 7 -12.67 53.34 41.23
C LYS A 7 -12.01 52.92 39.91
N VAL A 8 -11.14 53.77 39.36
CA VAL A 8 -10.30 53.47 38.18
C VAL A 8 -9.15 52.54 38.57
N LEU A 9 -8.51 52.74 39.72
CA LEU A 9 -7.44 51.88 40.23
C LEU A 9 -7.92 50.46 40.58
N GLU A 10 -9.15 50.31 41.07
CA GLU A 10 -9.75 49.00 41.36
C GLU A 10 -10.02 48.17 40.10
N ARG A 11 -10.24 48.82 38.94
CA ARG A 11 -10.44 48.17 37.63
C ARG A 11 -9.13 47.75 36.95
N LEU A 12 -7.98 48.28 37.41
CA LEU A 12 -6.67 48.01 36.80
C LEU A 12 -5.98 46.74 37.37
N GLY A 13 -6.53 46.12 38.42
CA GLY A 13 -5.84 45.12 39.24
C GLY A 13 -6.30 43.66 39.14
N LYS A 14 -6.93 43.22 38.04
CA LYS A 14 -7.27 41.79 37.85
C LYS A 14 -6.88 41.27 36.48
N ARG A 15 -5.60 41.41 36.12
CA ARG A 15 -5.03 40.57 35.04
C ARG A 15 -4.87 39.17 35.61
N LYS A 16 -5.83 38.28 35.31
CA LYS A 16 -5.68 36.84 35.55
C LYS A 16 -4.51 36.36 34.69
N GLY A 17 -3.36 36.13 35.32
CA GLY A 17 -2.19 35.56 34.66
C GLY A 17 -2.41 34.07 34.39
N PHE A 18 -1.88 33.60 33.26
CA PHE A 18 -1.90 32.19 32.88
C PHE A 18 -1.08 31.40 33.91
N THR A 19 -1.64 30.33 34.47
CA THR A 19 -0.95 29.56 35.51
C THR A 19 0.01 28.55 34.88
N LEU A 20 1.15 28.30 35.52
CA LEU A 20 2.14 27.34 35.01
C LEU A 20 1.56 25.92 34.92
N ILE A 21 0.69 25.56 35.87
CA ILE A 21 -0.04 24.29 35.85
C ILE A 21 -0.98 24.15 34.64
N GLU A 22 -1.58 25.26 34.20
CA GLU A 22 -2.47 25.28 33.04
C GLU A 22 -1.70 25.07 31.73
N VAL A 23 -0.46 25.59 31.62
CA VAL A 23 0.41 25.26 30.47
C VAL A 23 0.79 23.78 30.50
N VAL A 24 1.15 23.25 31.68
CA VAL A 24 1.63 21.87 31.83
C VAL A 24 0.56 20.85 31.47
N ILE A 25 -0.70 21.07 31.86
CA ILE A 25 -1.81 20.18 31.51
C ILE A 25 -2.07 20.20 29.99
N VAL A 26 -1.98 21.37 29.36
CA VAL A 26 -2.23 21.50 27.91
C VAL A 26 -1.18 20.77 27.09
N ILE A 27 0.11 20.91 27.44
CA ILE A 27 1.17 20.18 26.73
C ILE A 27 1.09 18.67 27.01
N ALA A 28 0.66 18.26 28.21
CA ALA A 28 0.51 16.84 28.56
C ALA A 28 -0.59 16.17 27.73
N ILE A 29 -1.76 16.80 27.62
CA ILE A 29 -2.86 16.28 26.79
C ILE A 29 -2.49 16.39 25.30
N GLY A 30 -1.84 17.48 24.88
CA GLY A 30 -1.38 17.67 23.50
C GLY A 30 -0.40 16.58 23.05
N ALA A 31 0.57 16.22 23.90
CA ALA A 31 1.51 15.13 23.62
C ALA A 31 0.79 13.79 23.43
N LEU A 32 -0.21 13.50 24.26
CA LEU A 32 -0.98 12.25 24.16
C LEU A 32 -1.79 12.16 22.86
N ILE A 33 -2.41 13.27 22.43
CA ILE A 33 -3.15 13.32 21.16
C ILE A 33 -2.21 13.10 19.97
N ILE A 34 -1.02 13.71 19.97
CA ILE A 34 -0.04 13.57 18.89
C ILE A 34 0.36 12.10 18.69
N LEU A 35 0.56 11.34 19.77
CA LEU A 35 0.91 9.91 19.68
C LEU A 35 -0.14 9.10 18.88
N VAL A 36 -1.43 9.31 19.16
CA VAL A 36 -2.53 8.62 18.46
C VAL A 36 -2.60 9.07 17.01
N VAL A 37 -2.41 10.36 16.74
CA VAL A 37 -2.46 10.91 15.37
C VAL A 37 -1.33 10.35 14.50
N LEU A 38 -0.11 10.25 15.01
CA LEU A 38 1.04 9.73 14.24
C LEU A 38 0.80 8.27 13.82
N GLN A 39 0.26 7.44 14.71
CA GLN A 39 -0.10 6.05 14.38
C GLN A 39 -1.23 5.97 13.34
N ALA A 40 -2.22 6.86 13.42
CA ALA A 40 -3.29 6.89 12.41
C ALA A 40 -2.77 7.25 11.02
N VAL A 41 -1.78 8.16 10.92
CA VAL A 41 -1.19 8.58 9.65
C VAL A 41 -0.37 7.46 9.01
N SER A 42 0.45 6.72 9.78
CA SER A 42 1.24 5.61 9.23
C SER A 42 0.33 4.54 8.61
N ASN A 43 -0.72 4.14 9.35
CA ASN A 43 -1.67 3.13 8.89
C ASN A 43 -2.43 3.59 7.63
N ALA A 44 -2.79 4.88 7.54
CA ALA A 44 -3.46 5.43 6.38
C ALA A 44 -2.56 5.44 5.13
N GLN A 45 -1.25 5.69 5.30
CA GLN A 45 -0.30 5.64 4.19
C GLN A 45 -0.08 4.21 3.68
N GLU A 46 0.03 3.23 4.58
CA GLU A 46 0.11 1.79 4.22
C GLU A 46 -1.11 1.36 3.41
N SER A 47 -2.31 1.72 3.84
CA SER A 47 -3.55 1.39 3.12
C SER A 47 -3.59 1.99 1.70
N GLN A 48 -3.05 3.20 1.50
CA GLN A 48 -2.95 3.81 0.17
C GLN A 48 -1.95 3.08 -0.73
N ARG A 49 -0.82 2.65 -0.18
CA ARG A 49 0.19 1.87 -0.91
C ARG A 49 -0.36 0.50 -1.30
N ASP A 50 -1.10 -0.16 -0.42
CA ASP A 50 -1.79 -1.40 -0.72
C ASP A 50 -2.84 -1.24 -1.82
N SER A 51 -3.64 -0.17 -1.77
CA SER A 51 -4.59 0.14 -2.85
C SER A 51 -3.88 0.33 -4.19
N THR A 52 -2.70 0.98 -4.18
CA THR A 52 -1.89 1.18 -5.37
C THR A 52 -1.36 -0.16 -5.90
N ARG A 53 -0.79 -1.01 -5.05
CA ARG A 53 -0.31 -2.34 -5.44
C ARG A 53 -1.42 -3.23 -6.01
N ARG A 54 -2.62 -3.18 -5.42
CA ARG A 54 -3.81 -3.88 -5.95
C ARG A 54 -4.17 -3.40 -7.35
N GLN A 55 -4.11 -2.09 -7.58
CA GLN A 55 -4.38 -1.49 -8.89
C GLN A 55 -3.31 -1.87 -9.92
N GLU A 56 -2.04 -1.86 -9.54
CA GLU A 56 -0.93 -2.30 -10.40
C GLU A 56 -1.06 -3.79 -10.75
N GLY A 57 -1.40 -4.63 -9.78
CA GLY A 57 -1.69 -6.05 -10.03
C GLY A 57 -2.85 -6.25 -11.02
N SER A 58 -3.89 -5.43 -10.91
CA SER A 58 -5.01 -5.44 -11.88
C SER A 58 -4.57 -5.00 -13.29
N GLN A 59 -3.62 -4.06 -13.40
CA GLN A 59 -3.04 -3.68 -14.68
C GLN A 59 -2.22 -4.82 -15.28
N ILE A 60 -1.46 -5.56 -14.47
CA ILE A 60 -0.70 -6.74 -14.93
C ILE A 60 -1.64 -7.83 -15.42
N VAL A 61 -2.77 -8.06 -14.75
CA VAL A 61 -3.82 -8.97 -15.24
C VAL A 61 -4.38 -8.52 -16.58
N ALA A 62 -4.72 -7.23 -16.72
CA ALA A 62 -5.20 -6.71 -18.00
C ALA A 62 -4.16 -6.87 -19.13
N ALA A 63 -2.88 -6.66 -18.80
CA ALA A 63 -1.76 -6.87 -19.72
C ALA A 63 -1.61 -8.35 -20.12
N LEU A 64 -1.82 -9.28 -19.19
CA LEU A 64 -1.85 -10.72 -19.47
C LEU A 64 -3.00 -11.10 -20.41
N GLU A 65 -4.20 -10.55 -20.20
CA GLU A 65 -5.34 -10.76 -21.09
C GLU A 65 -5.07 -10.20 -22.50
N GLN A 66 -4.47 -9.02 -22.59
CA GLN A 66 -4.09 -8.42 -23.87
C GLN A 66 -3.00 -9.24 -24.58
N TYR A 67 -2.02 -9.75 -23.85
CA TYR A 67 -1.03 -10.67 -24.38
C TYR A 67 -1.70 -11.94 -24.91
N ALA A 68 -2.60 -12.57 -24.14
CA ALA A 68 -3.30 -13.76 -24.55
C ALA A 68 -4.14 -13.54 -25.82
N ALA A 69 -4.83 -12.41 -25.92
CA ALA A 69 -5.57 -12.03 -27.13
C ALA A 69 -4.66 -11.97 -28.38
N ASN A 70 -3.41 -11.55 -28.21
CA ASN A 70 -2.41 -11.50 -29.29
C ASN A 70 -1.69 -12.84 -29.53
N ASN A 71 -1.75 -13.77 -28.57
CA ASN A 71 -1.01 -15.03 -28.58
C ASN A 71 -1.94 -16.26 -28.51
N GLN A 72 -3.02 -16.23 -29.30
CA GLN A 72 -3.93 -17.38 -29.48
C GLN A 72 -4.54 -17.89 -28.16
N GLY A 73 -4.78 -16.99 -27.20
CA GLY A 73 -5.31 -17.29 -25.87
C GLY A 73 -4.28 -17.82 -24.89
N THR A 74 -3.02 -18.02 -25.28
CA THR A 74 -1.99 -18.56 -24.40
C THR A 74 -1.35 -17.49 -23.52
N TYR A 75 -1.05 -17.85 -22.28
CA TYR A 75 -0.34 -16.98 -21.33
C TYR A 75 1.16 -17.33 -21.26
N PRO A 76 1.99 -16.44 -20.69
CA PRO A 76 3.43 -16.68 -20.58
C PRO A 76 3.75 -18.01 -19.89
N GLY A 77 4.68 -18.77 -20.47
CA GLY A 77 4.98 -20.12 -20.02
C GLY A 77 5.70 -20.21 -18.66
N ASN A 78 6.20 -19.11 -18.11
CA ASN A 78 6.86 -19.01 -16.81
C ASN A 78 7.02 -17.53 -16.40
N ALA A 79 7.56 -17.28 -15.19
CA ALA A 79 7.79 -15.93 -14.68
C ALA A 79 8.78 -15.12 -15.53
N ASP A 80 9.84 -15.76 -16.07
CA ASP A 80 10.81 -15.08 -16.94
C ASP A 80 10.15 -14.54 -18.23
N LYS A 81 9.24 -15.32 -18.82
CA LYS A 81 8.43 -14.92 -19.99
C LYS A 81 7.39 -13.88 -19.63
N LEU A 82 6.80 -13.93 -18.44
CA LEU A 82 5.92 -12.84 -17.98
C LEU A 82 6.69 -11.52 -17.98
N HIS A 83 7.92 -11.53 -17.46
CA HIS A 83 8.78 -10.36 -17.46
C HIS A 83 9.13 -9.89 -18.88
N SER A 84 9.65 -10.76 -19.75
CA SER A 84 10.16 -10.34 -21.06
C SER A 84 9.09 -10.15 -22.14
N GLU A 85 7.94 -10.81 -22.04
CA GLU A 85 6.90 -10.84 -23.09
C GLU A 85 5.64 -10.06 -22.73
N VAL A 86 5.46 -9.67 -21.46
CA VAL A 86 4.30 -8.88 -21.00
C VAL A 86 4.76 -7.58 -20.34
N ILE A 87 5.49 -7.66 -19.23
CA ILE A 87 5.85 -6.48 -18.42
C ILE A 87 6.83 -5.59 -19.20
N GLY A 88 7.91 -6.15 -19.74
CA GLY A 88 8.92 -5.42 -20.52
C GLY A 88 8.60 -5.29 -22.02
N ALA A 89 7.39 -5.66 -22.44
CA ALA A 89 6.98 -5.66 -23.85
C ALA A 89 5.96 -4.57 -24.20
N GLY A 90 5.72 -3.62 -23.27
CA GLY A 90 4.82 -2.48 -23.49
C GLY A 90 3.33 -2.77 -23.30
N TYR A 91 2.97 -3.88 -22.64
CA TYR A 91 1.57 -4.15 -22.26
C TYR A 91 1.13 -3.45 -20.97
N VAL A 92 2.08 -2.99 -20.16
CA VAL A 92 1.83 -2.21 -18.93
C VAL A 92 2.33 -0.77 -19.09
N SER A 93 1.93 0.12 -18.19
CA SER A 93 2.47 1.49 -18.16
C SER A 93 3.93 1.51 -17.73
N ASP A 94 4.70 2.50 -18.18
CA ASP A 94 6.12 2.70 -17.81
C ASP A 94 6.32 2.66 -16.28
N THR A 95 5.38 3.22 -15.52
CA THR A 95 5.43 3.22 -14.04
C THR A 95 5.26 1.84 -13.43
N VAL A 96 4.47 0.97 -14.05
CA VAL A 96 4.29 -0.43 -13.60
C VAL A 96 5.49 -1.24 -14.02
N GLU A 97 5.98 -1.05 -15.25
CA GLU A 97 7.19 -1.72 -15.74
C GLU A 97 8.38 -1.44 -14.82
N GLU A 98 8.67 -0.18 -14.50
CA GLU A 98 9.79 0.21 -13.62
C GLU A 98 9.75 -0.52 -12.28
N LYS A 99 8.57 -0.68 -11.69
CA LYS A 99 8.38 -1.29 -10.37
C LYS A 99 8.37 -2.81 -10.39
N TRP A 100 7.79 -3.40 -11.44
CA TRP A 100 7.47 -4.83 -11.49
C TRP A 100 8.41 -5.64 -12.37
N ASN A 101 9.31 -4.99 -13.12
CA ASN A 101 10.31 -5.69 -13.93
C ASN A 101 11.18 -6.60 -13.07
N GLY A 102 11.20 -7.89 -13.39
CA GLY A 102 12.00 -8.90 -12.68
C GLY A 102 11.53 -9.20 -11.25
N GLN A 103 10.34 -8.74 -10.84
CA GLN A 103 9.83 -8.94 -9.47
C GLN A 103 9.03 -10.22 -9.27
N PHE A 104 8.77 -10.97 -10.35
CA PHE A 104 7.99 -12.20 -10.30
C PHE A 104 8.87 -13.42 -10.20
N GLU A 105 8.60 -14.24 -9.19
CA GLU A 105 9.17 -15.58 -9.07
C GLU A 105 8.20 -16.65 -9.56
N ARG A 106 8.71 -17.85 -9.80
CA ARG A 106 7.88 -18.98 -10.20
C ARG A 106 7.13 -19.54 -8.99
N GLY A 107 5.82 -19.75 -9.13
CA GLY A 107 5.01 -20.53 -8.16
C GLY A 107 3.92 -19.70 -7.47
N THR A 108 3.72 -19.99 -6.19
CA THR A 108 2.89 -19.23 -5.26
C THR A 108 3.71 -18.94 -4.01
N PRO A 109 3.47 -17.83 -3.31
CA PRO A 109 4.18 -17.55 -2.06
C PRO A 109 3.94 -18.69 -1.07
N SER A 110 5.00 -19.13 -0.39
CA SER A 110 4.86 -19.97 0.79
C SER A 110 4.29 -19.16 1.96
N GLN A 111 3.82 -19.86 3.00
CA GLN A 111 3.20 -19.20 4.15
C GLN A 111 4.22 -18.25 4.81
N GLY A 112 3.87 -16.97 4.94
CA GLY A 112 4.74 -15.95 5.55
C GLY A 112 5.78 -15.32 4.61
N GLU A 113 5.92 -15.76 3.35
CA GLU A 113 6.93 -15.19 2.43
C GLU A 113 6.71 -13.69 2.14
N CYS A 114 5.45 -13.24 2.13
CA CYS A 114 5.15 -11.81 2.00
C CYS A 114 5.45 -11.00 3.27
N GLU A 115 5.65 -11.64 4.43
CA GLU A 115 5.96 -10.97 5.70
C GLU A 115 7.46 -10.69 5.82
N GLU A 116 8.31 -11.61 5.35
CA GLU A 116 9.77 -11.53 5.50
C GLU A 116 10.44 -10.57 4.51
N LEU A 117 9.87 -10.39 3.32
CA LEU A 117 10.44 -9.54 2.27
C LEU A 117 10.40 -8.04 2.61
N GLY A 118 9.68 -7.67 3.67
CA GLY A 118 9.55 -6.30 4.12
C GLY A 118 8.68 -5.49 3.16
N SER A 119 7.74 -4.78 3.74
CA SER A 119 6.81 -3.81 3.14
C SER A 119 7.32 -2.91 2.00
N ALA A 120 8.62 -2.82 1.72
CA ALA A 120 9.23 -1.87 0.79
C ALA A 120 9.24 -2.33 -0.68
N GLU A 121 9.39 -3.62 -0.98
CA GLU A 121 9.64 -4.08 -2.35
C GLU A 121 8.37 -4.65 -3.03
N HIS A 122 8.25 -4.42 -4.35
CA HIS A 122 7.23 -5.08 -5.14
C HIS A 122 7.69 -6.51 -5.36
N LYS A 123 6.89 -7.49 -4.93
CA LYS A 123 7.16 -8.90 -5.17
C LYS A 123 5.88 -9.61 -5.56
N GLY A 124 6.00 -10.53 -6.51
CA GLY A 124 4.92 -11.44 -6.83
C GLY A 124 5.41 -12.81 -7.25
N TRP A 125 4.46 -13.70 -7.43
CA TRP A 125 4.68 -15.02 -7.98
C TRP A 125 3.73 -15.25 -9.15
N TYR A 126 4.24 -15.95 -10.14
CA TYR A 126 3.49 -16.35 -11.30
C TYR A 126 3.68 -17.85 -11.54
N GLU A 127 2.57 -18.57 -11.63
CA GLU A 127 2.53 -19.98 -11.93
C GLU A 127 1.55 -20.24 -13.08
N PRO A 128 2.03 -20.59 -14.28
CA PRO A 128 1.16 -21.10 -15.32
C PRO A 128 0.72 -22.51 -14.92
N VAL A 129 -0.57 -22.81 -15.07
CA VAL A 129 -1.10 -24.11 -14.68
C VAL A 129 -0.70 -25.14 -15.73
N ARG A 130 0.40 -25.85 -15.47
CA ARG A 130 0.89 -26.97 -16.29
C ARG A 130 0.45 -28.31 -15.70
N SER A 131 -0.84 -28.57 -15.60
CA SER A 131 -1.32 -29.93 -15.35
C SER A 131 -1.36 -30.70 -16.66
N ASN A 132 -1.21 -32.03 -16.61
CA ASN A 132 -1.33 -32.92 -17.77
C ASN A 132 -2.71 -32.82 -18.47
N ASN A 133 -3.70 -32.24 -17.77
CA ASN A 133 -5.05 -31.93 -18.25
C ASN A 133 -5.40 -30.43 -18.11
N ALA A 134 -4.46 -29.55 -17.74
CA ALA A 134 -4.76 -28.11 -17.68
C ALA A 134 -4.54 -27.49 -19.05
N ASP A 135 -5.46 -26.62 -19.41
CA ASP A 135 -5.32 -25.80 -20.59
C ASP A 135 -4.12 -24.86 -20.41
N PRO A 136 -3.24 -24.65 -21.41
CA PRO A 136 -2.20 -23.62 -21.39
C PRO A 136 -2.73 -22.18 -21.20
N ARG A 137 -4.04 -22.03 -21.00
CA ARG A 137 -4.80 -20.81 -20.76
C ARG A 137 -5.03 -20.49 -19.27
N ASP A 138 -4.60 -21.36 -18.36
CA ASP A 138 -4.80 -21.13 -16.92
C ASP A 138 -3.51 -20.63 -16.24
N TYR A 139 -3.64 -19.67 -15.32
CA TYR A 139 -2.51 -19.16 -14.53
C TYR A 139 -2.93 -18.70 -13.12
N LYS A 140 -1.94 -18.68 -12.23
CA LYS A 140 -2.02 -18.06 -10.90
C LYS A 140 -1.01 -16.92 -10.81
N LEU A 141 -1.49 -15.79 -10.33
CA LEU A 141 -0.70 -14.59 -10.06
C LEU A 141 -0.90 -14.22 -8.60
N SER A 142 0.19 -14.06 -7.86
CA SER A 142 0.16 -13.66 -6.45
C SER A 142 1.00 -12.41 -6.28
N ILE A 143 0.49 -11.40 -5.57
CA ILE A 143 1.19 -10.13 -5.34
C ILE A 143 1.19 -9.83 -3.85
N CYS A 144 2.37 -9.56 -3.27
CA CYS A 144 2.45 -9.15 -1.87
C CYS A 144 1.87 -7.74 -1.67
N LEU A 145 1.11 -7.60 -0.59
CA LEU A 145 0.73 -6.32 0.00
C LEU A 145 1.62 -6.03 1.22
N GLU A 146 1.52 -4.80 1.68
CA GLU A 146 2.33 -4.27 2.76
C GLU A 146 1.87 -4.74 4.15
N GLN A 147 0.58 -5.03 4.31
CA GLN A 147 0.05 -5.61 5.54
C GLN A 147 0.34 -7.12 5.58
N ALA A 148 1.05 -7.56 6.62
CA ALA A 148 1.42 -8.97 6.88
C ALA A 148 0.26 -9.96 6.62
N ASP A 149 0.59 -11.13 6.07
CA ASP A 149 -0.29 -12.18 5.50
C ASP A 149 -1.10 -11.83 4.23
N ASN A 150 -1.05 -10.60 3.71
CA ASN A 150 -1.91 -10.23 2.58
C ASN A 150 -1.17 -10.38 1.24
N ALA A 151 -1.30 -11.55 0.60
CA ALA A 151 -1.11 -11.67 -0.84
C ALA A 151 -2.45 -11.50 -1.55
N VAL A 152 -2.47 -10.73 -2.65
CA VAL A 152 -3.59 -10.79 -3.59
C VAL A 152 -3.33 -11.96 -4.53
N ASN A 153 -4.15 -12.99 -4.39
CA ASN A 153 -4.14 -14.15 -5.25
C ASN A 153 -5.18 -13.97 -6.36
N ILE A 154 -4.73 -13.99 -7.60
CA ILE A 154 -5.56 -13.86 -8.80
C ILE A 154 -5.36 -15.13 -9.61
N THR A 155 -6.45 -15.86 -9.85
CA THR A 155 -6.43 -17.09 -10.61
C THR A 155 -7.32 -16.95 -11.83
N LYS A 156 -6.76 -17.21 -13.00
CA LYS A 156 -7.52 -17.38 -14.25
C LYS A 156 -7.68 -18.88 -14.48
N SER A 157 -8.93 -19.33 -14.51
CA SER A 157 -9.33 -20.66 -14.93
C SER A 157 -10.44 -20.49 -15.94
N ASP A 158 -10.25 -20.98 -17.17
CA ASP A 158 -11.33 -21.08 -18.15
C ASP A 158 -12.30 -22.18 -17.67
N GLU A 159 -13.42 -21.78 -17.05
CA GLU A 159 -14.55 -22.68 -16.73
C GLU A 159 -15.37 -23.03 -17.99
#